data_AF-A0A7J8YI55-F1
#
_entry.id   AF-A0A7J8YI55-F1
#
_cell.length_a   1.000
_cell.length_b   1.000
_cell.length_c   1.000
_cell.angle_alpha   90.00
_cell.angle_beta   90.00
_cell.angle_gamma   90.00
#
_symmetry.space_group_name_H-M   'P 1'
#
loop_
_entity.id
_entity.type
_entity.pdbx_description
1 polymer ?
#
loop_
_entity_poly.entity_id
_entity_poly.type
_entity_poly.pdbx_seq_one_letter_code
_entity_poly.pdbx_strand_id
1 'polypeptide(L)'
;MELRRLLHVVLSFWLLLCIGCSDGRFVVEKNSLTVTSPEKIKGTYDSAIGNFGIPQYGGSMAGTVVYPKDNQKGCKAFDEFSISFKSKPGSLPTFVLVDRGDCFFALKVWNVQKAGASAVLVADDIEEALITMDTPEEDSSSSKYIENITIPSALIQKSFGEALKKAISGADMVNVNLDWRESVPHPDDRVEYELWTNSNDECGVKCDMLMEFVKDFKGAAQILEK
;
A
#
# COMPACT_ATOMS: atom_id res chain seq x y z
N MET A 1 7.26 6.22 -60.98
CA MET A 1 8.20 6.03 -59.85
C MET A 1 7.85 6.94 -58.68
N GLU A 2 7.50 8.19 -58.95
CA GLU A 2 7.14 9.21 -57.94
C GLU A 2 5.89 8.91 -57.11
N LEU A 3 4.79 8.44 -57.71
CA LEU A 3 3.54 8.19 -56.97
C LEU A 3 3.67 7.08 -55.91
N ARG A 4 4.50 6.06 -56.19
CA ARG A 4 4.76 4.95 -55.26
C ARG A 4 5.61 5.41 -54.08
N ARG A 5 6.58 6.30 -54.32
CA ARG A 5 7.38 6.93 -53.26
C ARG A 5 6.55 7.85 -52.38
N LEU A 6 5.66 8.64 -52.98
CA LEU A 6 4.75 9.51 -52.24
C LEU A 6 3.80 8.71 -51.34
N LEU A 7 3.25 7.60 -51.85
CA LEU A 7 2.38 6.71 -51.08
C LEU A 7 3.10 6.08 -49.89
N HIS A 8 4.37 5.67 -50.07
CA HIS A 8 5.18 5.13 -48.98
C HIS A 8 5.52 6.17 -47.91
N VAL A 9 5.79 7.42 -48.30
CA VAL A 9 6.05 8.52 -47.35
C VAL A 9 4.78 8.90 -46.58
N VAL A 10 3.61 8.89 -47.23
CA VAL A 10 2.34 9.16 -46.56
C VAL A 10 1.96 8.01 -45.61
N LEU A 11 2.16 6.75 -46.01
CA LEU A 11 1.93 5.60 -45.13
C LEU A 11 2.89 5.57 -43.93
N SER A 12 4.17 5.90 -44.11
CA SER A 12 5.13 5.92 -43.02
C SER A 12 4.86 7.07 -42.04
N PHE A 13 4.43 8.23 -42.55
CA PHE A 13 4.00 9.36 -41.71
C PHE A 13 2.73 9.04 -40.91
N TRP A 14 1.77 8.34 -41.52
CA TRP A 14 0.58 7.83 -40.81
C TRP A 14 0.94 6.79 -39.75
N LEU A 15 1.87 5.87 -40.02
CA LEU A 15 2.33 4.91 -39.02
C LEU A 15 3.02 5.59 -37.82
N LEU A 16 3.81 6.64 -38.06
CA LEU A 16 4.49 7.41 -37.01
C LEU A 16 3.51 8.21 -36.14
N LEU A 17 2.40 8.70 -36.71
CA LEU A 17 1.33 9.38 -35.97
C LEU A 17 0.45 8.44 -35.14
N CYS A 18 0.41 7.14 -35.48
CA CYS A 18 -0.33 6.11 -34.74
C CYS A 18 0.46 5.50 -33.57
N ILE A 19 1.72 5.89 -33.37
CA ILE A 19 2.47 5.54 -32.16
C ILE A 19 2.00 6.50 -31.07
N GLY A 20 0.82 6.22 -30.51
CA GLY A 20 0.37 6.88 -29.30
C GLY A 20 1.40 6.66 -28.19
N CYS A 21 1.79 7.72 -27.50
CA CYS A 21 2.50 7.59 -26.23
C CYS A 21 1.59 6.80 -25.28
N SER A 22 1.87 5.52 -25.11
CA SER A 22 1.35 4.74 -24.00
C SER A 22 2.02 5.27 -22.73
N ASP A 23 1.49 6.34 -22.17
CA ASP A 23 1.81 6.80 -20.82
C ASP A 23 1.24 5.78 -19.84
N GLY A 24 2.07 4.83 -19.41
CA GLY A 24 1.78 4.03 -18.23
C GLY A 24 1.83 4.94 -17.01
N ARG A 25 0.69 5.51 -16.61
CA ARG A 25 0.59 6.24 -15.34
C ARG A 25 0.30 5.22 -14.25
N PHE A 26 1.21 5.09 -13.32
CA PHE A 26 0.97 4.35 -12.10
C PHE A 26 -0.05 5.13 -11.26
N VAL A 27 -1.30 4.69 -11.28
CA VAL A 27 -2.38 5.29 -10.50
C VAL A 27 -2.28 4.74 -9.09
N VAL A 28 -2.05 5.63 -8.12
CA VAL A 28 -2.05 5.23 -6.72
C VAL A 28 -3.49 5.18 -6.24
N GLU A 29 -3.92 4.00 -5.81
CA GLU A 29 -5.20 3.80 -5.15
C GLU A 29 -5.24 4.66 -3.88
N LYS A 30 -6.11 5.67 -3.91
CA LYS A 30 -6.28 6.60 -2.79
C LYS A 30 -7.41 6.08 -1.92
N ASN A 31 -7.03 5.60 -0.75
CA ASN A 31 -7.97 5.16 0.26
C ASN A 31 -8.24 6.28 1.25
N SER A 32 -9.46 6.30 1.77
CA SER A 32 -9.88 7.29 2.75
C SER A 32 -9.42 6.88 4.15
N LEU A 33 -8.47 7.64 4.71
CA LEU A 33 -8.17 7.62 6.13
C LEU A 33 -8.90 8.78 6.79
N THR A 34 -9.86 8.47 7.65
CA THR A 34 -10.68 9.50 8.30
C THR A 34 -10.27 9.68 9.75
N VAL A 35 -9.83 10.88 10.13
CA VAL A 35 -9.59 11.25 11.52
C VAL A 35 -10.93 11.58 12.17
N THR A 36 -11.28 10.85 13.22
CA THR A 36 -12.51 11.03 14.01
C THR A 36 -12.29 11.88 15.25
N SER A 37 -11.07 11.90 15.79
CA SER A 37 -10.64 12.71 16.93
C SER A 37 -9.14 13.01 16.84
N PRO A 38 -8.66 14.17 17.30
CA PRO A 38 -9.39 15.31 17.85
C PRO A 38 -10.02 16.21 16.77
N GLU A 39 -11.02 17.03 17.14
CA GLU A 39 -11.76 17.91 16.22
C GLU A 39 -10.86 18.87 15.41
N LYS A 40 -9.69 19.25 15.94
CA LYS A 40 -8.74 20.16 15.27
C LYS A 40 -8.17 19.61 13.96
N ILE A 41 -8.03 18.29 13.86
CA ILE A 41 -7.46 17.58 12.70
C ILE A 41 -8.46 16.57 12.12
N LYS A 42 -9.74 16.73 12.45
CA LYS A 42 -10.81 15.89 11.96
C LYS A 42 -11.02 16.15 10.47
N GLY A 43 -11.12 15.09 9.70
CA GLY A 43 -11.25 15.17 8.25
C GLY A 43 -10.88 13.85 7.58
N THR A 44 -11.04 13.83 6.27
CA THR A 44 -10.64 12.70 5.42
C THR A 44 -9.36 13.07 4.69
N TYR A 45 -8.40 12.16 4.73
CA TYR A 45 -7.07 12.33 4.15
C TYR A 45 -6.78 11.18 3.20
N ASP A 46 -6.05 11.50 2.14
CA ASP A 46 -5.56 10.51 1.19
C ASP A 46 -4.52 9.62 1.88
N SER A 47 -4.61 8.32 1.63
CA SER A 47 -3.62 7.33 2.05
C SER A 47 -3.43 6.28 0.95
N ALA A 48 -2.23 5.74 0.83
CA ALA A 48 -1.92 4.67 -0.13
C ALA A 48 -1.71 3.36 0.61
N ILE A 49 -2.57 2.37 0.36
CA ILE A 49 -2.49 1.06 1.02
C ILE A 49 -1.26 0.29 0.52
N GLY A 50 -0.59 -0.44 1.42
CA GLY A 50 0.53 -1.29 1.04
C GLY A 50 0.10 -2.45 0.14
N ASN A 51 0.86 -2.68 -0.93
CA ASN A 51 0.63 -3.79 -1.87
C ASN A 51 1.42 -5.05 -1.49
N PHE A 52 1.54 -5.33 -0.20
CA PHE A 52 2.25 -6.49 0.33
C PHE A 52 1.55 -7.02 1.57
N GLY A 53 1.80 -8.29 1.88
CA GLY A 53 1.03 -9.01 2.89
C GLY A 53 -0.29 -9.53 2.33
N ILE A 54 -1.03 -10.20 3.20
CA ILE A 54 -2.37 -10.70 2.91
C ILE A 54 -3.32 -10.05 3.92
N PRO A 55 -3.55 -8.72 3.84
CA PRO A 55 -4.55 -8.08 4.68
C PRO A 55 -5.94 -8.63 4.31
N GLN A 56 -6.88 -8.59 5.24
CA GLN A 56 -8.27 -8.96 4.94
C GLN A 56 -8.90 -7.86 4.07
N TYR A 57 -8.90 -8.01 2.75
CA TYR A 57 -9.48 -7.05 1.80
C TYR A 57 -10.97 -6.78 2.07
N GLY A 58 -11.47 -5.63 1.58
CA GLY A 58 -12.90 -5.30 1.66
C GLY A 58 -13.36 -4.83 3.04
N GLY A 59 -12.45 -4.35 3.88
CA GLY A 59 -12.72 -4.01 5.28
C GLY A 59 -12.54 -2.53 5.61
N SER A 60 -13.00 -2.17 6.81
CA SER A 60 -12.66 -0.89 7.45
C SER A 60 -12.37 -1.15 8.93
N MET A 61 -11.41 -0.44 9.50
CA MET A 61 -11.07 -0.57 10.91
C MET A 61 -10.86 0.80 11.55
N ALA A 62 -11.56 1.02 12.65
CA ALA A 62 -11.32 2.15 13.54
C ALA A 62 -10.26 1.79 14.57
N GLY A 63 -9.36 2.73 14.86
CA GLY A 63 -8.27 2.51 15.81
C GLY A 63 -7.74 3.82 16.40
N THR A 64 -6.95 3.70 17.46
CA THR A 64 -6.25 4.83 18.09
C THR A 64 -4.81 4.85 17.60
N VAL A 65 -4.34 6.01 17.15
CA VAL A 65 -2.98 6.17 16.62
C VAL A 65 -2.01 6.44 17.76
N VAL A 66 -0.92 5.68 17.78
CA VAL A 66 0.20 5.81 18.71
C VAL A 66 1.48 6.06 17.92
N TYR A 67 2.26 7.05 18.36
CA TYR A 67 3.60 7.30 17.85
C TYR A 67 4.62 6.88 18.92
N PRO A 68 5.49 5.90 18.64
CA PRO A 68 6.43 5.40 19.64
C PRO A 68 7.53 6.43 19.93
N LYS A 69 8.02 6.45 21.18
CA LYS A 69 9.11 7.36 21.58
C LYS A 69 10.45 6.92 21.02
N ASP A 70 10.69 5.61 21.02
CA ASP A 70 11.89 4.97 20.47
C ASP A 70 11.53 4.17 19.21
N ASN A 71 12.53 3.92 18.35
CA ASN A 71 12.35 3.16 17.12
C ASN A 71 11.24 3.72 16.20
N GLN A 72 11.17 5.05 16.08
CA GLN A 72 10.15 5.77 15.29
C GLN A 72 10.11 5.36 13.81
N LYS A 73 11.23 4.90 13.25
CA LYS A 73 11.29 4.36 11.89
C LYS A 73 10.90 2.88 11.79
N GLY A 74 10.69 2.17 12.89
CA GLY A 74 10.25 0.78 12.90
C GLY A 74 11.23 -0.24 12.30
N CYS A 75 12.51 0.11 12.14
CA CYS A 75 13.49 -0.74 11.47
C CYS A 75 14.08 -1.84 12.36
N LYS A 76 13.86 -1.77 13.68
CA LYS A 76 14.26 -2.79 14.65
C LYS A 76 13.03 -3.43 15.31
N ALA A 77 13.23 -4.56 15.97
CA ALA A 77 12.16 -5.18 16.75
C ALA A 77 11.84 -4.29 17.97
N PHE A 78 10.55 -4.02 18.20
CA PHE A 78 10.12 -3.19 19.34
C PHE A 78 10.29 -3.87 20.71
N ASP A 79 10.43 -5.21 20.73
CA ASP A 79 10.77 -5.98 21.94
C ASP A 79 12.13 -5.54 22.53
N GLU A 80 13.08 -5.12 21.68
CA GLU A 80 14.38 -4.57 22.11
C GLU A 80 14.24 -3.29 22.94
N PHE A 81 13.11 -2.59 22.77
CA PHE A 81 12.79 -1.33 23.46
C PHE A 81 11.73 -1.55 24.56
N SER A 82 11.33 -2.79 24.85
CA SER A 82 10.23 -3.13 25.76
C SER A 82 8.90 -2.43 25.40
N ILE A 83 8.66 -2.20 24.10
CA ILE A 83 7.44 -1.56 23.59
C ILE A 83 6.49 -2.64 23.08
N SER A 84 5.24 -2.61 23.54
CA SER A 84 4.15 -3.43 23.00
C SER A 84 2.95 -2.56 22.64
N PHE A 85 2.34 -2.87 21.50
CA PHE A 85 1.17 -2.16 20.97
C PHE A 85 -0.12 -2.97 21.12
N LYS A 86 -0.09 -4.10 21.86
CA LYS A 86 -1.27 -4.91 22.11
C LYS A 86 -2.36 -4.08 22.78
N SER A 87 -3.48 -3.94 22.09
CA SER A 87 -4.68 -3.28 22.63
C SER A 87 -5.25 -4.10 23.79
N LYS A 88 -5.84 -3.42 24.78
CA LYS A 88 -6.53 -4.10 25.88
C LYS A 88 -7.89 -4.61 25.38
N PRO A 89 -8.40 -5.72 25.92
CA PRO A 89 -9.76 -6.15 25.61
C PRO A 89 -10.77 -5.02 25.87
N GLY A 90 -11.58 -4.68 24.86
CA GLY A 90 -12.56 -3.60 24.92
C GLY A 90 -12.04 -2.19 24.59
N SER A 91 -10.74 -2.00 24.32
CA SER A 91 -10.22 -0.75 23.76
C SER A 91 -10.26 -0.77 22.23
N LEU A 92 -10.13 0.40 21.61
CA LEU A 92 -9.88 0.48 20.18
C LEU A 92 -8.57 -0.25 19.82
N PRO A 93 -8.50 -0.88 18.64
CA PRO A 93 -7.26 -1.40 18.06
C PRO A 93 -6.16 -0.32 18.00
N THR A 94 -4.92 -0.73 18.20
CA THR A 94 -3.77 0.20 18.19
C THR A 94 -3.23 0.33 16.77
N PHE A 95 -3.22 1.55 16.25
CA PHE A 95 -2.59 1.89 14.97
C PHE A 95 -1.26 2.54 15.29
N VAL A 96 -0.18 2.07 14.68
CA VAL A 96 1.16 2.61 14.97
C VAL A 96 1.61 3.49 13.82
N LEU A 97 1.95 4.73 14.16
CA LEU A 97 2.58 5.67 13.24
C LEU A 97 4.09 5.46 13.27
N VAL A 98 4.70 5.26 12.10
CA VAL A 98 6.16 5.17 11.93
C VAL A 98 6.63 6.10 10.81
N ASP A 99 7.89 6.47 10.84
CA ASP A 99 8.50 7.34 9.83
C ASP A 99 9.11 6.54 8.67
N ARG A 100 8.98 7.07 7.45
CA ARG A 100 9.69 6.58 6.27
C ARG A 100 11.22 6.75 6.44
N GLY A 101 11.98 5.86 5.79
CA GLY A 101 13.45 5.88 5.78
C GLY A 101 14.12 4.68 6.47
N ASP A 102 15.43 4.55 6.29
CA ASP A 102 16.37 3.54 6.84
C ASP A 102 16.12 2.07 6.46
N CYS A 103 14.89 1.64 6.23
CA CYS A 103 14.54 0.27 5.88
C CYS A 103 13.26 0.19 5.04
N PHE A 104 13.01 -0.98 4.45
CA PHE A 104 11.85 -1.27 3.61
C PHE A 104 10.52 -1.22 4.37
N PHE A 105 9.44 -0.87 3.67
CA PHE A 105 8.08 -0.80 4.23
C PHE A 105 7.62 -2.11 4.87
N ALA A 106 7.83 -3.24 4.19
CA ALA A 106 7.45 -4.56 4.72
C ALA A 106 8.14 -4.88 6.06
N LEU A 107 9.42 -4.54 6.22
CA LEU A 107 10.14 -4.76 7.49
C LEU A 107 9.54 -3.91 8.62
N LYS A 108 9.17 -2.65 8.35
CA LYS A 108 8.50 -1.77 9.32
C LYS A 108 7.20 -2.40 9.79
N VAL A 109 6.36 -2.81 8.84
CA VAL A 109 5.05 -3.40 9.11
C VAL A 109 5.19 -4.71 9.89
N TRP A 110 6.15 -5.55 9.51
CA TRP A 110 6.47 -6.78 10.22
C TRP A 110 6.85 -6.54 11.69
N ASN A 111 7.79 -5.63 11.95
CA ASN A 111 8.24 -5.32 13.31
C ASN A 111 7.10 -4.76 14.17
N VAL A 112 6.27 -3.89 13.60
CA VAL A 112 5.10 -3.32 14.26
C VAL A 112 4.03 -4.38 14.54
N GLN A 113 3.78 -5.29 13.58
CA GLN A 113 2.88 -6.43 13.75
C GLN A 113 3.33 -7.34 14.90
N LYS A 114 4.62 -7.67 14.94
CA LYS A 114 5.20 -8.53 16.00
C LYS A 114 5.01 -7.92 17.40
N ALA A 115 5.03 -6.60 17.50
CA ALA A 115 4.76 -5.86 18.73
C ALA A 115 3.28 -5.80 19.12
N GLY A 116 2.38 -6.31 18.27
CA GLY A 116 0.96 -6.52 18.56
C GLY A 116 0.04 -5.38 18.11
N ALA A 117 0.48 -4.54 17.18
CA ALA A 117 -0.37 -3.53 16.57
C ALA A 117 -1.42 -4.15 15.63
N SER A 118 -2.47 -3.39 15.33
CA SER A 118 -3.55 -3.83 14.45
C SER A 118 -3.52 -3.19 13.07
N ALA A 119 -2.82 -2.07 12.91
CA ALA A 119 -2.55 -1.44 11.62
C ALA A 119 -1.30 -0.55 11.71
N VAL A 120 -0.73 -0.21 10.55
CA VAL A 120 0.47 0.65 10.46
C VAL A 120 0.21 1.83 9.55
N LEU A 121 0.53 3.03 10.04
CA LEU A 121 0.59 4.24 9.22
C LEU A 121 2.05 4.62 9.04
N VAL A 122 2.52 4.74 7.81
CA VAL A 122 3.87 5.19 7.50
C VAL A 122 3.79 6.65 7.05
N ALA A 123 4.38 7.56 7.81
CA ALA A 123 4.48 8.96 7.42
C ALA A 123 5.65 9.16 6.45
N ASP A 124 5.35 9.79 5.32
CA ASP A 124 6.37 10.20 4.37
C ASP A 124 7.35 11.22 4.99
N ASP A 125 8.60 11.20 4.56
CA ASP A 125 9.65 12.14 4.98
C ASP A 125 9.81 13.30 3.98
N ILE A 126 9.22 13.18 2.79
CA ILE A 126 9.23 14.17 1.71
C ILE A 126 7.79 14.60 1.39
N GLU A 127 7.58 15.87 1.03
CA GLU A 127 6.28 16.34 0.55
C GLU A 127 6.16 16.02 -0.94
N GLU A 128 5.64 14.83 -1.24
CA GLU A 128 5.42 14.35 -2.60
C GLU A 128 4.03 13.72 -2.77
N ALA A 129 3.70 13.37 -4.02
CA ALA A 129 2.52 12.55 -4.27
C ALA A 129 2.68 11.20 -3.56
N LEU A 130 1.60 10.68 -2.98
CA LEU A 130 1.63 9.35 -2.38
C LEU A 130 2.11 8.33 -3.42
N ILE A 131 3.01 7.45 -2.99
CA ILE A 131 3.50 6.33 -3.77
C ILE A 131 2.85 5.03 -3.25
N THR A 132 2.79 4.00 -4.09
CA THR A 132 2.47 2.67 -3.56
C THR A 132 3.67 2.18 -2.77
N MET A 133 3.42 1.70 -1.55
CA MET A 133 4.45 1.03 -0.78
C MET A 133 4.70 -0.33 -1.42
N ASP A 134 5.72 -0.38 -2.27
CA ASP A 134 6.23 -1.62 -2.84
C ASP A 134 7.60 -1.95 -2.22
N THR A 135 7.96 -3.23 -2.24
CA THR A 135 9.28 -3.70 -1.82
C THR A 135 10.19 -3.76 -3.05
N PRO A 136 11.20 -2.89 -3.16
CA PRO A 136 11.99 -2.74 -4.38
C PRO A 136 13.01 -3.86 -4.63
N GLU A 137 13.30 -4.72 -3.65
CA GLU A 137 14.31 -5.77 -3.79
C GLU A 137 13.81 -7.12 -3.26
N GLU A 138 13.95 -8.15 -4.08
CA GLU A 138 13.82 -9.57 -3.71
C GLU A 138 15.01 -10.04 -2.87
N ASP A 139 15.28 -9.32 -1.79
CA ASP A 139 16.13 -9.89 -0.76
C ASP A 139 15.36 -11.09 -0.18
N SER A 140 15.92 -12.30 -0.26
CA SER A 140 15.31 -13.54 0.28
C SER A 140 14.93 -13.45 1.77
N SER A 141 15.39 -12.41 2.47
CA SER A 141 14.96 -12.05 3.82
C SER A 141 13.61 -11.34 3.83
N SER A 142 13.34 -10.48 2.84
CA SER A 142 12.10 -9.70 2.65
C SER A 142 10.89 -10.57 2.35
N SER A 143 11.05 -11.65 1.59
CA SER A 143 9.97 -12.59 1.26
C SER A 143 9.34 -13.24 2.49
N LYS A 144 10.16 -13.58 3.51
CA LYS A 144 9.68 -14.14 4.78
C LYS A 144 8.75 -13.18 5.55
N TYR A 145 8.93 -11.88 5.41
CA TYR A 145 8.08 -10.90 6.07
C TYR A 145 6.77 -10.74 5.32
N ILE A 146 6.83 -10.63 3.99
CA ILE A 146 5.66 -10.38 3.13
C ILE A 146 4.60 -11.46 3.32
N GLU A 147 4.96 -12.75 3.28
CA GLU A 147 4.00 -13.85 3.42
C GLU A 147 3.29 -13.88 4.79
N ASN A 148 3.88 -13.27 5.82
CA ASN A 148 3.39 -13.33 7.20
C ASN A 148 2.77 -12.00 7.68
N ILE A 149 2.77 -10.94 6.86
CA ILE A 149 2.08 -9.69 7.18
C ILE A 149 0.58 -9.85 6.92
N THR A 150 -0.20 -9.59 7.96
CA THR A 150 -1.67 -9.73 7.98
C THR A 150 -2.39 -8.45 8.39
N ILE A 151 -1.67 -7.49 8.98
CA ILE A 151 -2.25 -6.19 9.37
C ILE A 151 -2.23 -5.22 8.18
N PRO A 152 -3.28 -4.40 8.01
CA PRO A 152 -3.29 -3.36 6.98
C PRO A 152 -2.21 -2.31 7.25
N SER A 153 -1.61 -1.80 6.17
CA SER A 153 -0.63 -0.73 6.21
C SER A 153 -0.97 0.35 5.19
N ALA A 154 -0.73 1.61 5.54
CA ALA A 154 -0.97 2.74 4.66
C ALA A 154 0.15 3.78 4.74
N LEU A 155 0.59 4.29 3.59
CA LEU A 155 1.44 5.47 3.48
C LEU A 155 0.57 6.71 3.55
N ILE A 156 1.02 7.70 4.31
CA ILE A 156 0.37 8.99 4.44
C ILE A 156 1.36 10.11 4.13
N GLN A 157 0.83 11.24 3.65
CA GLN A 157 1.65 12.41 3.34
C GLN A 157 2.39 12.94 4.57
N LYS A 158 3.56 13.52 4.33
CA LYS A 158 4.40 14.15 5.36
C LYS A 158 3.62 15.17 6.18
N SER A 159 3.00 16.15 5.53
CA SER A 159 2.21 17.20 6.19
C SER A 159 1.14 16.65 7.13
N PHE A 160 0.44 15.60 6.72
CA PHE A 160 -0.56 14.94 7.56
C PHE A 160 0.08 14.11 8.70
N GLY A 161 1.17 13.38 8.43
CA GLY A 161 1.94 12.67 9.46
C GLY A 161 2.44 13.61 10.57
N GLU A 162 2.93 14.79 10.22
CA GLU A 162 3.34 15.82 11.18
C GLU A 162 2.16 16.36 12.00
N ALA A 163 0.97 16.52 11.40
CA ALA A 163 -0.24 16.90 12.11
C ALA A 163 -0.63 15.84 13.16
N LEU A 164 -0.56 14.55 12.81
CA LEU A 164 -0.80 13.45 13.75
C LEU A 164 0.21 13.47 14.91
N LYS A 165 1.51 13.57 14.62
CA LYS A 165 2.57 13.64 15.65
C LYS A 165 2.37 14.84 16.58
N LYS A 166 1.97 15.98 16.04
CA LYS A 166 1.68 17.19 16.83
C LYS A 166 0.48 16.99 17.76
N ALA A 167 -0.59 16.35 17.28
CA ALA A 167 -1.75 16.02 18.12
C ALA A 167 -1.37 15.03 19.24
N ILE A 168 -0.63 13.98 18.90
CA ILE A 168 -0.17 12.96 19.88
C ILE A 168 0.76 13.58 20.93
N SER A 169 1.71 14.43 20.52
CA SER A 169 2.63 15.11 21.45
C SER A 169 1.91 16.16 22.32
N GLY A 170 0.81 16.72 21.84
CA GLY A 170 -0.12 17.54 22.61
C GLY A 170 -0.98 16.76 23.62
N ALA A 171 -0.79 15.44 23.75
CA ALA A 171 -1.58 14.51 24.56
C ALA A 171 -3.05 14.39 24.13
N ASP A 172 -3.39 14.78 22.90
CA ASP A 172 -4.71 14.53 22.32
C ASP A 172 -4.82 13.05 21.91
N MET A 173 -5.97 12.41 22.20
CA MET A 173 -6.24 11.08 21.67
C MET A 173 -6.64 11.16 20.20
N VAL A 174 -5.81 10.56 19.35
CA VAL A 174 -6.02 10.51 17.90
C VAL A 174 -6.72 9.22 17.54
N ASN A 175 -7.97 9.32 17.10
CA ASN A 175 -8.73 8.18 16.60
C ASN A 175 -8.94 8.31 15.10
N VAL A 176 -8.72 7.23 14.37
CA VAL A 176 -8.86 7.18 12.92
C VAL A 176 -9.71 6.00 12.50
N ASN A 177 -10.30 6.10 11.32
CA ASN A 177 -10.93 5.00 10.60
C ASN A 177 -10.19 4.82 9.28
N LEU A 178 -9.54 3.67 9.11
CA LEU A 178 -8.91 3.27 7.86
C LEU A 178 -9.91 2.44 7.06
N ASP A 179 -10.23 2.89 5.86
CA ASP A 179 -11.15 2.21 4.96
C ASP A 179 -10.42 1.65 3.74
N TRP A 180 -10.49 0.33 3.55
CA TRP A 180 -9.91 -0.36 2.42
C TRP A 180 -10.90 -1.24 1.67
N ARG A 181 -12.18 -0.83 1.72
CA ARG A 181 -13.25 -1.42 0.91
C ARG A 181 -13.05 -1.22 -0.59
N GLU A 182 -12.53 -0.07 -0.99
CA GLU A 182 -12.33 0.31 -2.40
C GLU A 182 -10.97 -0.13 -2.96
N SER A 183 -10.17 -0.89 -2.21
CA SER A 183 -8.94 -1.51 -2.75
C SER A 183 -9.22 -2.57 -3.83
N VAL A 184 -10.50 -2.84 -4.09
CA VAL A 184 -11.01 -3.55 -5.26
C VAL A 184 -12.16 -2.69 -5.80
N PRO A 185 -12.07 -2.12 -7.01
CA PRO A 185 -13.22 -1.49 -7.65
C PRO A 185 -14.30 -2.54 -7.90
N HIS A 186 -15.55 -2.28 -7.47
CA HIS A 186 -16.71 -3.15 -7.78
C HIS A 186 -17.81 -2.28 -8.43
N PRO A 187 -17.65 -1.85 -9.70
CA PRO A 187 -18.69 -1.09 -10.38
C PRO A 187 -19.99 -1.90 -10.59
N ASP A 188 -19.92 -3.24 -10.50
CA ASP A 188 -21.03 -4.18 -10.55
C ASP A 188 -20.82 -5.39 -9.60
N ASP A 189 -21.77 -6.34 -9.56
CA ASP A 189 -21.70 -7.57 -8.75
C ASP A 189 -20.71 -8.62 -9.33
N ARG A 190 -19.63 -8.17 -10.00
CA ARG A 190 -18.60 -9.03 -10.58
C ARG A 190 -17.27 -8.77 -9.90
N VAL A 191 -16.48 -9.84 -9.79
CA VAL A 191 -15.09 -9.75 -9.35
C VAL A 191 -14.24 -9.51 -10.59
N GLU A 192 -13.75 -8.29 -10.75
CA GLU A 192 -12.75 -7.96 -11.75
C GLU A 192 -11.37 -8.37 -11.23
N TYR A 193 -10.61 -9.08 -12.06
CA TYR A 193 -9.23 -9.42 -11.75
C TYR A 193 -8.35 -8.99 -12.93
N GLU A 194 -7.23 -8.34 -12.61
CA GLU A 194 -6.26 -7.90 -13.59
C GLU A 194 -4.90 -8.52 -13.27
N LEU A 195 -4.23 -9.05 -14.29
CA LEU A 195 -2.89 -9.58 -14.16
C LEU A 195 -1.90 -8.52 -14.64
N TRP A 196 -1.23 -7.85 -13.71
CA TRP A 196 -0.21 -6.86 -14.02
C TRP A 196 1.17 -7.51 -14.04
N THR A 197 1.92 -7.27 -15.11
CA THR A 197 3.32 -7.67 -15.25
C THR A 197 4.13 -6.50 -15.81
N ASN A 198 5.36 -6.32 -15.36
CA ASN A 198 6.26 -5.29 -15.85
C ASN A 198 7.67 -5.87 -16.14
N SER A 199 8.52 -5.13 -16.85
CA SER A 199 9.87 -5.60 -17.21
C SER A 199 10.86 -5.66 -16.04
N ASN A 200 10.49 -5.09 -14.89
CA ASN A 200 11.21 -5.18 -13.62
C ASN A 200 10.78 -6.42 -12.81
N ASP A 201 9.76 -7.17 -13.24
CA ASP A 201 9.39 -8.45 -12.65
C ASP A 201 10.41 -9.52 -13.09
N GLU A 202 11.62 -9.43 -12.55
CA GLU A 202 12.62 -10.49 -12.69
C GLU A 202 12.15 -11.75 -11.94
N CYS A 203 12.52 -12.94 -12.44
CA CYS A 203 12.05 -14.19 -11.85
C CYS A 203 12.67 -14.43 -10.46
N GLY A 204 11.87 -14.21 -9.40
CA GLY A 204 12.03 -14.80 -8.07
C GLY A 204 10.70 -14.90 -7.30
N VAL A 205 10.69 -14.74 -5.97
CA VAL A 205 9.56 -15.18 -5.11
C VAL A 205 8.23 -14.52 -5.48
N LYS A 206 8.23 -13.23 -5.85
CA LYS A 206 6.99 -12.56 -6.28
C LYS A 206 6.49 -13.12 -7.61
N CYS A 207 7.39 -13.34 -8.55
CA CYS A 207 7.08 -13.94 -9.85
C CYS A 207 6.57 -15.39 -9.69
N ASP A 208 7.20 -16.18 -8.83
CA ASP A 208 6.77 -17.54 -8.51
C ASP A 208 5.36 -17.55 -7.89
N MET A 209 5.08 -16.66 -6.94
CA MET A 209 3.74 -16.48 -6.35
C MET A 209 2.70 -16.10 -7.40
N LEU A 210 3.00 -15.16 -8.30
CA LEU A 210 2.10 -14.75 -9.38
C LEU A 210 1.85 -15.91 -10.36
N MET A 211 2.89 -16.66 -10.72
CA MET A 211 2.77 -17.81 -11.61
C MET A 211 2.01 -18.98 -10.96
N GLU A 212 2.15 -19.18 -9.65
CA GLU A 212 1.40 -20.17 -8.88
C GLU A 212 -0.08 -19.77 -8.75
N PHE A 213 -0.35 -18.49 -8.46
CA PHE A 213 -1.71 -17.95 -8.46
C PHE A 213 -2.43 -18.21 -9.79
N VAL A 214 -1.80 -17.96 -10.94
CA VAL A 214 -2.42 -18.23 -12.25
C VAL A 214 -2.77 -19.71 -12.43
N LYS A 215 -1.92 -20.62 -11.93
CA LYS A 215 -2.16 -22.07 -12.00
C LYS A 215 -3.31 -22.49 -11.09
N ASP A 216 -3.35 -21.98 -9.87
CA ASP A 216 -4.34 -22.33 -8.87
C ASP A 216 -5.72 -21.72 -9.18
N PHE A 217 -5.73 -20.47 -9.62
CA PHE A 217 -6.96 -19.75 -9.97
C PHE A 217 -7.66 -20.32 -11.20
N LYS A 218 -6.95 -21.04 -12.09
CA LYS A 218 -7.50 -21.64 -13.31
C LYS A 218 -8.83 -22.37 -13.08
N GLY A 219 -8.92 -23.17 -12.02
CA GLY A 219 -10.14 -23.93 -11.71
C GLY A 219 -11.31 -23.04 -11.30
N ALA A 220 -11.04 -22.03 -10.47
CA ALA A 220 -12.04 -21.04 -10.06
C ALA A 220 -12.49 -20.17 -11.24
N ALA A 221 -11.55 -19.72 -12.07
CA ALA A 221 -11.83 -18.94 -13.27
C ALA A 221 -12.82 -19.65 -14.21
N GLN A 222 -12.61 -20.94 -14.48
CA GLN A 222 -13.52 -21.75 -15.31
C GLN A 222 -14.95 -21.87 -14.75
N ILE A 223 -15.11 -21.75 -13.43
CA ILE A 223 -16.42 -21.75 -12.77
C ILE A 223 -17.05 -20.36 -12.88
N LEU A 224 -16.26 -19.30 -12.71
CA LEU A 224 -16.71 -17.90 -12.74
C LEU A 224 -17.06 -17.41 -14.15
N GLU A 225 -16.52 -18.02 -15.21
CA GLU A 225 -16.86 -17.70 -16.61
C GLU A 225 -18.23 -18.24 -17.09
N LYS A 226 -18.94 -19.03 -16.27
CA LYS A 226 -20.25 -19.60 -16.60
C LYS A 226 -21.40 -18.81 -16.02
#